data_AF-A0A1V6BVH6-F1
#
_entry.id   AF-A0A1V6BVH6-F1
#
_cell.length_a   1.000
_cell.length_b   1.000
_cell.length_c   1.000
_cell.angle_alpha   90.00
_cell.angle_beta   90.00
_cell.angle_gamma   90.00
#
_symmetry.space_group_name_H-M   'P 1'
#
loop_
_entity.id
_entity.type
_entity.pdbx_description
1 polymer ?
#
loop_
_entity_poly.entity_id
_entity_poly.type
_entity_poly.pdbx_seq_one_letter_code
_entity_poly.pdbx_strand_id
1 'polypeptide(L)'
;MTRYKCSNCKVVFEAEEPLCPLCNTSDAVKVMCPRDHCNCPHGVVESIAYCPECGEPMCPECGCHSVVQISRVTGYLSSVDGWNNAKKQELKDRVRYNTETNK
;
A
#
# COMPACT_ATOMS: atom_id res chain seq x y z
N MET A 1 -14.72 14.84 -12.46
CA MET A 1 -14.68 14.86 -10.98
C MET A 1 -13.66 13.83 -10.55
N THR A 2 -12.69 14.19 -9.70
CA THR A 2 -11.61 13.28 -9.29
C THR A 2 -12.03 12.55 -8.02
N ARG A 3 -11.77 11.25 -7.94
CA ARG A 3 -12.07 10.44 -6.76
C ARG A 3 -10.89 10.46 -5.79
N TYR A 4 -11.17 10.84 -4.55
CA TYR A 4 -10.20 10.98 -3.48
C TYR A 4 -10.47 10.00 -2.33
N LYS A 5 -9.41 9.65 -1.60
CA LYS A 5 -9.45 8.82 -0.39
C LYS A 5 -8.75 9.55 0.75
N CYS A 6 -9.43 9.69 1.88
CA CYS A 6 -8.83 10.23 3.10
C CYS A 6 -8.25 9.11 3.96
N SER A 7 -6.95 9.19 4.25
CA SER A 7 -6.23 8.22 5.08
C SER A 7 -6.61 8.31 6.56
N ASN A 8 -7.09 9.46 7.02
CA ASN A 8 -7.48 9.68 8.42
C ASN A 8 -8.90 9.15 8.69
N CYS A 9 -9.89 9.62 7.90
CA CYS A 9 -11.30 9.27 8.07
C CYS A 9 -11.74 8.01 7.35
N LYS A 10 -10.87 7.39 6.55
CA LYS A 10 -11.17 6.18 5.74
C LYS A 10 -12.39 6.34 4.81
N VAL A 11 -12.68 7.57 4.42
CA VAL A 11 -13.77 7.93 3.50
C VAL A 11 -13.25 8.10 2.08
N VAL A 12 -14.07 7.70 1.12
CA VAL A 12 -13.86 7.93 -0.31
C VAL A 12 -14.91 8.92 -0.78
N PHE A 13 -14.50 9.94 -1.52
CA PHE A 13 -15.39 11.00 -1.98
C PHE A 13 -14.94 11.52 -3.36
N GLU A 14 -15.86 12.13 -4.10
CA GLU A 14 -15.58 12.81 -5.36
C GLU A 14 -15.66 14.32 -5.15
N ALA A 15 -14.63 15.03 -5.60
CA ALA A 15 -14.54 16.48 -5.45
C ALA A 15 -13.69 17.09 -6.57
N GLU A 16 -13.72 18.42 -6.68
CA GLU A 16 -12.78 19.19 -7.50
C GLU A 16 -11.50 19.53 -6.71
N GLU A 17 -11.63 19.70 -5.39
CA GLU A 17 -10.53 20.01 -4.48
C GLU A 17 -10.27 18.85 -3.49
N PRO A 18 -9.02 18.60 -3.08
CA PRO A 18 -8.64 17.50 -2.19
C PRO A 18 -8.92 17.82 -0.71
N LEU A 19 -10.15 18.20 -0.37
CA LEU A 19 -10.57 18.51 0.99
C LEU A 19 -11.51 17.43 1.53
N CYS A 20 -11.12 16.75 2.61
CA CYS A 20 -11.98 15.72 3.19
C CYS A 20 -13.24 16.34 3.83
N PRO A 21 -14.46 15.87 3.51
CA PRO A 21 -15.70 16.45 4.05
C PRO A 21 -15.93 16.17 5.55
N LEU A 22 -15.15 15.26 6.15
CA LEU A 22 -15.29 14.87 7.56
C LEU A 22 -14.26 15.55 8.48
N CYS A 23 -12.98 15.57 8.09
CA CYS A 23 -11.93 16.17 8.91
C CYS A 23 -11.42 17.52 8.39
N ASN A 24 -11.93 17.98 7.23
CA ASN A 24 -11.56 19.26 6.63
C ASN A 24 -10.04 19.43 6.42
N THR A 25 -9.32 18.33 6.24
CA THR A 25 -7.86 18.30 6.06
C THR A 25 -7.53 17.81 4.65
N SER A 26 -6.53 18.42 4.02
CA SER A 26 -5.98 18.00 2.72
C SER A 26 -4.76 17.07 2.85
N ASP A 27 -3.98 17.17 3.93
CA ASP A 27 -2.73 16.40 4.11
C ASP A 27 -2.91 14.88 4.06
N ALA A 28 -4.06 14.40 4.57
CA ALA A 28 -4.37 12.98 4.60
C ALA A 28 -5.09 12.50 3.33
N VAL A 29 -5.41 13.38 2.38
CA VAL A 29 -6.21 13.10 1.19
C VAL A 29 -5.29 12.79 0.02
N LYS A 30 -5.52 11.65 -0.64
CA LYS A 30 -4.79 11.24 -1.84
C LYS A 30 -5.79 10.90 -2.95
N VAL A 31 -5.35 11.05 -4.21
CA VAL A 31 -6.12 10.55 -5.36
C VAL A 31 -6.28 9.04 -5.21
N MET A 32 -7.50 8.55 -5.39
CA MET A 32 -7.79 7.12 -5.28
C MET A 32 -7.31 6.39 -6.53
N CYS A 33 -6.56 5.30 -6.34
CA CYS A 33 -6.18 4.41 -7.44
C CYS A 33 -7.42 3.66 -7.96
N PRO A 34 -7.62 3.52 -9.28
CA PRO A 34 -8.75 2.77 -9.85
C PRO A 34 -8.84 1.32 -9.36
N ARG A 35 -7.71 0.69 -9.04
CA ARG A 35 -7.59 -0.69 -8.55
C ARG A 35 -7.82 -0.83 -7.04
N ASP A 36 -7.98 0.25 -6.29
CA ASP A 36 -8.12 0.17 -4.82
C ASP A 36 -9.54 -0.25 -4.39
N HIS A 37 -9.68 -1.47 -3.88
CA HIS A 37 -10.95 -1.98 -3.37
C HIS A 37 -11.35 -1.43 -1.98
N CYS A 38 -10.51 -0.60 -1.33
CA CYS A 38 -10.73 0.08 -0.05
C CYS A 38 -11.06 -0.79 1.18
N ASN A 39 -11.45 -2.05 0.97
CA ASN A 39 -11.75 -3.04 1.97
C ASN A 39 -10.88 -4.28 1.70
N CYS A 40 -10.20 -4.77 2.73
CA CYS A 40 -9.40 -5.98 2.69
C CYS A 40 -9.91 -6.94 3.76
N PRO A 41 -10.51 -8.09 3.40
CA PRO A 41 -10.93 -9.09 4.38
C PRO A 41 -9.75 -9.92 4.89
N HIS A 42 -8.58 -9.83 4.23
CA HIS A 42 -7.39 -10.60 4.58
C HIS A 42 -6.64 -9.94 5.75
N GLY A 43 -6.13 -10.78 6.65
CA GLY A 43 -5.26 -10.37 7.76
C GLY A 43 -3.80 -10.23 7.33
N VAL A 44 -2.92 -11.03 7.92
CA VAL A 44 -1.51 -11.07 7.55
C VAL A 44 -1.32 -12.02 6.37
N VAL A 45 -0.71 -11.51 5.30
CA VAL A 45 -0.34 -12.26 4.10
C VAL A 45 1.18 -12.33 3.98
N GLU A 46 1.71 -13.43 3.48
CA GLU A 46 3.16 -13.70 3.47
C GLU A 46 3.93 -13.00 2.35
N SER A 47 3.23 -12.53 1.31
CA SER A 47 3.82 -11.89 0.15
C SER A 47 3.56 -10.37 0.15
N ILE A 48 4.50 -9.64 -0.45
CA ILE A 48 4.43 -8.19 -0.61
C ILE A 48 4.22 -7.89 -2.08
N ALA A 49 3.23 -7.07 -2.41
CA ALA A 49 2.95 -6.62 -3.75
C ALA A 49 2.88 -5.09 -3.84
N TYR A 50 3.19 -4.58 -5.02
CA TYR A 50 3.06 -3.18 -5.39
C TYR A 50 2.08 -3.06 -6.56
N CYS A 51 1.25 -2.02 -6.56
CA CYS A 51 0.31 -1.79 -7.64
C CYS A 51 1.05 -1.36 -8.91
N PRO A 52 0.76 -1.95 -10.09
CA PRO A 52 1.45 -1.59 -11.32
C PRO A 52 1.00 -0.24 -11.90
N GLU A 53 -0.13 0.33 -11.42
CA GLU A 53 -0.63 1.62 -11.90
C GLU A 53 -0.06 2.81 -11.10
N CYS A 54 0.00 2.70 -9.77
CA CYS A 54 0.43 3.79 -8.90
C CYS A 54 1.73 3.52 -8.13
N GLY A 55 2.25 2.29 -8.14
CA GLY A 55 3.48 1.91 -7.44
C GLY A 55 3.34 1.80 -5.91
N GLU A 56 2.16 2.06 -5.36
CA GLU A 56 1.90 1.97 -3.91
C GLU A 56 1.76 0.51 -3.45
N PRO A 57 2.05 0.21 -2.17
CA PRO A 57 1.81 -1.09 -1.58
C PRO A 57 0.35 -1.52 -1.69
N MET A 58 0.12 -2.80 -2.02
CA MET A 58 -1.22 -3.37 -2.06
C MET A 58 -1.26 -4.80 -1.52
N CYS A 59 -2.45 -5.23 -1.13
CA CYS A 59 -2.69 -6.63 -0.81
C CYS A 59 -2.46 -7.49 -2.07
N PRO A 60 -1.59 -8.51 -2.04
CA PRO A 60 -1.32 -9.40 -3.17
C PRO A 60 -2.55 -10.20 -3.60
N GLU A 61 -3.50 -10.45 -2.70
CA GLU A 61 -4.67 -11.29 -2.97
C GLU A 61 -5.85 -10.50 -3.53
N CYS A 62 -6.13 -9.30 -3.02
CA CYS A 62 -7.30 -8.51 -3.46
C CYS A 62 -6.99 -7.14 -4.07
N GLY A 63 -5.74 -6.67 -4.04
CA GLY A 63 -5.36 -5.36 -4.60
C GLY A 63 -5.74 -4.13 -3.77
N CYS A 64 -6.27 -4.30 -2.56
CA CYS A 64 -6.56 -3.18 -1.67
C CYS A 64 -5.27 -2.45 -1.26
N HIS A 65 -5.28 -1.12 -1.26
CA HIS A 65 -4.12 -0.28 -0.91
C HIS A 65 -4.11 0.12 0.58
N SER A 66 -5.15 -0.23 1.33
CA SER A 66 -5.20 -0.02 2.79
C SER A 66 -4.39 -1.10 3.53
N VAL A 67 -3.08 -1.18 3.27
CA VAL A 67 -2.19 -2.21 3.84
C VAL A 67 -0.97 -1.61 4.53
N VAL A 68 -0.37 -2.37 5.45
CA VAL A 68 0.93 -2.04 6.06
C VAL A 68 1.91 -3.14 5.66
N GLN A 69 3.03 -2.77 5.06
CA GLN A 69 4.10 -3.71 4.75
C GLN A 69 4.93 -3.99 6.02
N ILE A 70 5.07 -5.26 6.34
CA ILE A 70 5.93 -5.73 7.43
C ILE A 70 7.00 -6.65 6.86
N SER A 71 8.24 -6.49 7.32
CA SER A 71 9.33 -7.38 6.95
C SER A 71 10.31 -7.52 8.12
N ARG A 72 11.05 -8.62 8.11
CA ARG A 72 12.11 -8.93 9.06
C ARG A 72 13.46 -8.56 8.46
N VAL A 73 14.34 -7.98 9.28
CA VAL A 73 15.78 -7.76 8.97
C VAL A 73 16.67 -8.41 10.02
N THR A 74 16.50 -8.08 11.31
CA THR A 74 17.37 -8.52 12.41
C THR A 74 16.73 -9.55 13.36
N GLY A 75 15.71 -10.28 12.92
CA GLY A 75 15.09 -11.38 13.69
C GLY A 75 13.64 -11.17 14.11
N TYR A 76 13.13 -9.93 14.13
CA TYR A 76 11.72 -9.62 14.43
C TYR A 76 11.01 -8.94 13.26
N LEU A 77 9.67 -9.03 13.23
CA LEU A 77 8.85 -8.31 12.26
C LEU A 77 8.82 -6.82 12.60
N SER A 78 9.03 -5.98 11.59
CA SER A 78 8.99 -4.52 11.72
C SER A 78 8.22 -3.90 10.57
N SER A 79 7.56 -2.77 10.81
CA SER A 79 6.95 -1.98 9.74
C SER A 79 8.03 -1.42 8.82
N VAL A 80 7.82 -1.56 7.51
CA VAL A 80 8.73 -1.05 6.48
C VAL A 80 8.69 0.49 6.41
N ASP A 81 7.64 1.12 6.92
CA ASP A 81 7.48 2.57 6.88
C ASP A 81 8.64 3.32 7.58
N GLY A 82 9.08 2.79 8.74
CA GLY A 82 10.18 3.34 9.53
C GLY A 82 11.58 3.02 8.97
N TRP A 83 11.70 2.36 7.82
CA TRP A 83 12.99 2.05 7.22
C TRP A 83 13.55 3.24 6.44
N ASN A 84 14.89 3.30 6.36
CA ASN A 84 15.56 4.24 5.47
C ASN A 84 15.36 3.83 3.99
N ASN A 85 15.64 4.77 3.07
CA ASN A 85 15.41 4.55 1.64
C ASN A 85 16.22 3.37 1.07
N ALA A 86 17.45 3.16 1.55
CA ALA A 86 18.29 2.06 1.09
C ALA A 86 17.66 0.69 1.40
N LYS A 87 17.13 0.50 2.61
CA LYS A 87 16.44 -0.75 3.00
C LYS A 87 15.11 -0.94 2.26
N LYS A 88 14.37 0.16 2.02
CA LYS A 88 13.13 0.12 1.22
C LYS A 88 13.42 -0.32 -0.21
N GLN A 89 14.50 0.19 -0.80
CA GLN A 89 14.92 -0.20 -2.15
C GLN A 89 15.38 -1.66 -2.18
N GLU A 90 16.22 -2.07 -1.23
CA GLU A 90 16.65 -3.47 -1.10
C GLU A 90 15.46 -4.42 -1.03
N LEU A 91 14.42 -4.09 -0.24
CA LEU A 91 13.18 -4.88 -0.17
C LEU A 91 12.43 -4.97 -1.52
N LYS A 92 12.38 -3.88 -2.29
CA LYS A 92 11.74 -3.88 -3.62
C LYS A 92 12.48 -4.77 -4.61
N ASP A 93 13.80 -4.81 -4.51
CA ASP A 93 14.65 -5.61 -5.39
C ASP A 93 14.70 -7.10 -4.97
N ARG A 94 14.08 -7.47 -3.84
CA ARG A 94 14.01 -8.87 -3.40
C ARG A 94 13.16 -9.69 -4.33
N VAL A 95 13.80 -10.68 -4.94
CA VAL A 95 13.15 -11.73 -5.73
C VAL A 95 13.35 -13.09 -5.07
N ARG A 96 12.29 -13.91 -5.09
CA ARG A 96 12.38 -15.31 -4.67
C ARG A 96 12.77 -16.15 -5.88
N TYR A 97 13.87 -16.88 -5.78
CA TYR A 97 14.26 -17.86 -6.79
C TYR A 97 13.63 -19.22 -6.43
N ASN A 98 12.76 -19.76 -7.30
CA ASN A 98 12.34 -21.16 -7.18
C ASN A 98 13.41 -22.05 -7.83
N THR A 99 13.79 -23.14 -7.17
CA THR A 99 14.73 -24.15 -7.69
C THR A 99 14.23 -24.88 -8.93
N GLU A 100 12.93 -24.77 -9.26
CA GLU A 100 12.32 -25.41 -10.44
C GLU A 100 12.39 -24.54 -11.71
N THR A 101 12.50 -23.22 -11.60
CA THR A 101 12.58 -22.27 -12.73
C THR A 101 13.94 -22.20 -13.42
N ASN A 102 14.89 -23.05 -13.01
CA ASN A 102 16.27 -23.11 -13.53
C ASN A 102 16.60 -24.47 -14.17
N LYS A 103 15.62 -25.07 -14.86
CA LYS A 103 15.82 -26.19 -15.79
C LYS A 103 15.41 -25.78 -17.19
#